data_AF-A0A0B8NY36-F1
#
_entry.id   AF-A0A0B8NY36-F1
#
_cell.length_a   1.000
_cell.length_b   1.000
_cell.length_c   1.000
_cell.angle_alpha   90.00
_cell.angle_beta   90.00
_cell.angle_gamma   90.00
#
_symmetry.space_group_name_H-M   'P 1'
#
loop_
_entity.id
_entity.type
_entity.pdbx_description
1 polymer ?
#
loop_
_entity_poly.entity_id
_entity_poly.type
_entity_poly.pdbx_seq_one_letter_code
_entity_poly.pdbx_strand_id
1 'polypeptide(L)' 'MLVGVGQKKAEHIVAFRELNGEFKSADDLKLVKGIGQATVDKNRERIEL' A
#
# COMPACT_ATOMS: atom_id res chain seq x y z
N MET A 1 2.50 8.06 -8.68
CA MET A 1 1.82 8.68 -7.52
C MET A 1 0.52 7.92 -7.26
N LEU A 2 0.30 7.44 -6.04
CA LEU A 2 -0.90 6.68 -5.65
C LEU A 2 -2.00 7.62 -5.13
N VAL A 3 -3.24 7.39 -5.54
CA VAL A 3 -4.42 8.19 -5.17
C VAL A 3 -4.82 7.87 -3.73
N GLY A 4 -4.92 8.89 -2.87
CA GLY A 4 -5.33 8.73 -1.48
C GLY A 4 -4.24 8.13 -0.57
N VAL A 5 -3.00 8.05 -1.04
CA VAL A 5 -1.81 7.70 -0.27
C VAL A 5 -1.03 8.99 0.01
N GLY A 6 -1.25 9.57 1.19
CA GLY A 6 -0.46 10.69 1.69
C GLY A 6 0.80 10.22 2.42
N GLN A 7 1.61 11.17 2.91
CA GLN A 7 2.90 10.90 3.56
C GLN A 7 2.83 9.83 4.66
N LYS A 8 1.89 9.94 5.62
CA LYS A 8 1.73 8.95 6.70
C LYS A 8 1.47 7.52 6.19
N LYS A 9 0.67 7.38 5.12
CA LYS A 9 0.39 6.07 4.53
C LYS A 9 1.62 5.54 3.80
N ALA A 10 2.34 6.40 3.09
CA ALA A 10 3.60 6.04 2.44
C ALA A 10 4.64 5.56 3.47
N GLU A 11 4.77 6.25 4.60
CA GLU A 11 5.64 5.85 5.72
C GLU A 11 5.25 4.45 6.25
N HIS A 12 3.95 4.18 6.43
CA HIS A 12 3.51 2.86 6.86
C HIS A 12 3.76 1.76 5.80
N ILE A 13 3.65 2.07 4.50
CA ILE A 13 3.95 1.12 3.42
C ILE A 13 5.42 0.73 3.47
N VAL A 14 6.31 1.71 3.61
CA VAL A 14 7.76 1.48 3.72
C VAL A 14 8.08 0.66 4.96
N ALA A 15 7.58 1.07 6.13
CA ALA A 15 7.81 0.35 7.39
C ALA A 15 7.28 -1.10 7.32
N PHE A 16 6.12 -1.32 6.70
CA PHE A 16 5.59 -2.66 6.51
C PHE A 16 6.53 -3.49 5.62
N ARG A 17 7.01 -2.92 4.51
CA ARG A 17 7.94 -3.59 3.58
C ARG A 17 9.27 -3.93 4.25
N GLU A 18 9.80 -3.05 5.08
CA GLU A 18 11.06 -3.28 5.81
C GLU A 18 10.94 -4.42 6.82
N LEU A 19 9.78 -4.56 7.47
CA LEU A 19 9.55 -5.58 8.50
C LEU A 19 9.07 -6.94 7.95
N ASN A 20 8.25 -6.92 6.90
CA ASN A 20 7.58 -8.12 6.37
C ASN A 20 8.15 -8.58 5.03
N GLY A 21 9.02 -7.77 4.42
CA GLY A 21 9.49 -7.97 3.06
C GLY A 21 8.54 -7.40 2.01
N GLU A 22 8.75 -7.78 0.77
CA GLU A 22 8.05 -7.21 -0.39
C GLU A 22 6.58 -7.61 -0.43
N PHE A 23 5.73 -6.72 -0.93
CA PHE A 23 4.34 -7.03 -1.21
C PHE A 23 4.28 -8.02 -2.38
N LYS A 24 3.55 -9.11 -2.21
CA LYS A 24 3.34 -10.13 -3.26
C LYS A 24 2.14 -9.80 -4.14
N SER A 25 1.24 -8.97 -3.63
CA SER A 25 0.04 -8.55 -4.33
C SER A 25 -0.37 -7.13 -3.92
N ALA A 26 -1.13 -6.45 -4.79
CA ALA A 26 -1.75 -5.18 -4.43
C ALA A 26 -2.67 -5.31 -3.20
N ASP A 27 -3.27 -6.49 -2.98
CA ASP A 27 -4.13 -6.76 -1.83
C ASP A 27 -3.39 -6.75 -0.50
N ASP A 28 -2.08 -7.03 -0.51
CA ASP A 28 -1.25 -7.01 0.69
C ASP A 28 -1.12 -5.59 1.27
N LEU A 29 -1.34 -4.55 0.47
CA LEU A 29 -1.41 -3.17 0.97
C LEU A 29 -2.53 -2.96 1.98
N LYS A 30 -3.56 -3.82 2.03
CA LYS A 30 -4.61 -3.76 3.08
C LYS A 30 -4.08 -4.11 4.47
N LEU A 31 -2.94 -4.80 4.55
CA LEU A 31 -2.26 -5.10 5.81
C LEU A 31 -1.60 -3.86 6.41
N VAL A 32 -1.38 -2.83 5.58
CA VAL A 32 -0.80 -1.56 6.02
C VAL A 32 -1.85 -0.71 6.73
N LYS A 33 -1.54 -0.30 7.96
CA LYS A 33 -2.43 0.51 8.78
C LYS A 33 -2.85 1.80 8.05
N GLY A 34 -4.15 1.98 7.87
CA GLY A 34 -4.74 3.15 7.20
C GLY A 34 -4.92 3.01 5.69
N ILE A 35 -4.62 1.85 5.11
CA ILE A 35 -4.95 1.50 3.72
C ILE A 35 -6.09 0.49 3.74
N GLY A 36 -7.26 0.93 3.31
CA GLY A 36 -8.43 0.05 3.14
C GLY A 36 -8.61 -0.41 1.70
N GLN A 37 -9.56 -1.33 1.49
CA GLN A 37 -9.94 -1.88 0.19
C GLN A 37 -10.12 -0.80 -0.89
N ALA A 38 -10.87 0.27 -0.58
CA ALA A 38 -11.12 1.36 -1.51
C ALA A 38 -9.85 2.10 -1.97
N THR A 39 -8.80 2.13 -1.13
CA THR A 39 -7.51 2.73 -1.53
C THR A 39 -6.75 1.77 -2.43
N VAL A 40 -6.79 0.46 -2.14
CA VAL A 40 -6.18 -0.57 -2.98
C VAL A 40 -6.82 -0.60 -4.36
N ASP A 41 -8.15 -0.68 -4.44
CA ASP A 41 -8.85 -0.78 -5.73
C ASP A 41 -8.64 0.44 -6.63
N LYS A 42 -8.60 1.66 -6.05
CA LYS A 42 -8.29 2.90 -6.79
C LYS A 42 -6.86 2.93 -7.35
N ASN A 43 -5.98 2.08 -6.84
CA ASN A 43 -4.57 2.07 -7.17
C ASN A 43 -4.10 0.76 -7.80
N ARG A 44 -4.96 -0.25 -7.99
CA ARG A 44 -4.55 -1.55 -8.56
C ARG A 44 -3.81 -1.39 -9.89
N GLU A 45 -4.31 -0.54 -10.78
CA GLU A 45 -3.68 -0.27 -12.08
C GLU A 45 -2.41 0.57 -11.99
N ARG A 46 -2.11 1.14 -10.82
CA ARG A 46 -0.95 1.99 -10.54
C ARG A 46 0.11 1.28 -9.69
N ILE A 47 -0.17 0.06 -9.24
CA ILE A 47 0.74 -0.76 -8.44
C ILE A 47 1.40 -1.73 -9.41
N GLU A 48 2.70 -1.54 -9.62
CA GLU A 48 3.56 -2.52 -10.28
C GLU A 48 4.32 -3.27 -9.18
N LEU A 49 4.32 -4.61 -9.26
CA LEU A 49 4.93 -5.54 -8.30
C LEU A 49 6.29 -6.01 -8.79
#